data_AF-A0A2W6AXE6-F1
#
_entry.id   AF-A0A2W6AXE6-F1
#
_cell.length_a   1.000
_cell.length_b   1.000
_cell.length_c   1.000
_cell.angle_alpha   90.00
_cell.angle_beta   90.00
_cell.angle_gamma   90.00
#
_symmetry.space_group_name_H-M   'P 1'
#
loop_
_entity.id
_entity.type
_entity.pdbx_description
1 polymer ?
#
loop_
_entity_poly.entity_id
_entity_poly.type
_entity_poly.pdbx_seq_one_letter_code
_entity_poly.pdbx_strand_id
1 'polypeptide(L)'
;MLIADKLNNRLIILDPQGRIRWQFPRPGDLARGQTFLVPDDAFFAPNGRDIIATEEDNFVIRVIDVATHRVVYQYGKPGVAGSGPNRLWNPDDAMMLPGGEILTADIKNQRILLIGAGKHTILRQWGVPGGGYHQPPTRYGAPNGVFPAGGGRYLVTEIRGDWVDAIDLHGHVYWTAHPPGIAYPSDTNRIGVDRYITVDYSAAGQILIFNSAGHPIWRYHPPASAALDHPSLALPLPNGDIVCNDDMNHRVIVVDPHTDRVVWQYGHTGVPGRAPGYLNNPDGIDLVPPHTLADNTTGTAGRTSGPGH
;
A
#
# COMPACT_ATOMS: atom_id res chain seq x y z
N MET A 1 1.87 -13.34 5.36
CA MET A 1 1.89 -12.02 4.70
C MET A 1 1.23 -12.15 3.35
N LEU A 2 0.33 -11.22 3.02
CA LEU A 2 -0.25 -11.03 1.70
C LEU A 2 0.76 -10.26 0.83
N ILE A 3 0.89 -10.66 -0.43
CA ILE A 3 1.73 -10.01 -1.43
C ILE A 3 0.93 -9.89 -2.73
N ALA A 4 0.90 -8.69 -3.31
CA ALA A 4 0.48 -8.46 -4.68
C ALA A 4 1.67 -8.75 -5.61
N ASP A 5 1.62 -9.89 -6.30
CA ASP A 5 2.64 -10.30 -7.26
C ASP A 5 2.20 -9.80 -8.64
N LYS A 6 2.32 -8.47 -8.81
CA LYS A 6 1.68 -7.61 -9.82
C LYS A 6 1.78 -8.18 -11.22
N LEU A 7 2.99 -8.38 -11.74
CA LEU A 7 3.18 -8.85 -13.11
C LEU A 7 2.91 -10.35 -13.31
N ASN A 8 2.65 -11.09 -12.23
CA ASN A 8 2.12 -12.46 -12.30
C ASN A 8 0.58 -12.51 -12.24
N ASN A 9 -0.10 -11.35 -12.15
CA ASN A 9 -1.55 -11.22 -12.07
C ASN A 9 -2.15 -12.06 -10.93
N ARG A 10 -1.49 -12.06 -9.77
CA ARG A 10 -1.95 -12.84 -8.61
C ARG A 10 -1.68 -12.14 -7.29
N LEU A 11 -2.51 -12.47 -6.31
CA LEU A 11 -2.26 -12.27 -4.90
C LEU A 11 -1.84 -13.61 -4.28
N ILE A 12 -0.88 -13.59 -3.36
CA ILE A 12 -0.48 -14.77 -2.59
C ILE A 12 -0.41 -14.44 -1.10
N ILE A 13 -0.76 -15.40 -0.25
CA ILE A 13 -0.47 -15.33 1.19
C ILE A 13 0.64 -16.33 1.49
N LEU A 14 1.76 -15.84 2.00
CA LEU A 14 2.90 -16.65 2.44
C LEU A 14 2.89 -16.89 3.95
N ASP A 15 3.34 -18.06 4.37
CA ASP A 15 3.79 -18.28 5.75
C ASP A 15 5.28 -17.91 5.94
N PRO A 16 5.79 -17.85 7.19
CA PRO A 16 7.17 -17.45 7.45
C PRO A 16 8.24 -18.36 6.84
N GLN A 17 7.88 -19.58 6.43
CA GLN A 17 8.77 -20.51 5.71
C GLN A 17 8.75 -20.29 4.19
N GLY A 18 8.02 -19.28 3.70
CA GLY A 18 7.89 -18.98 2.28
C GLY A 18 6.92 -19.91 1.53
N ARG A 19 6.06 -20.66 2.23
CA ARG A 19 5.06 -21.51 1.55
C ARG A 19 3.83 -20.69 1.21
N ILE A 20 3.36 -20.80 -0.03
CA ILE A 20 2.09 -20.23 -0.46
C ILE A 20 0.94 -20.98 0.23
N ARG A 21 0.18 -20.27 1.08
CA ARG A 21 -0.97 -20.78 1.83
C ARG A 21 -2.30 -20.46 1.17
N TRP A 22 -2.32 -19.43 0.34
CA TRP A 22 -3.49 -18.98 -0.40
C TRP A 22 -3.04 -18.26 -1.66
N GLN A 23 -3.84 -18.34 -2.72
CA GLN A 23 -3.61 -17.64 -3.97
C GLN A 23 -4.94 -17.23 -4.58
N PHE A 24 -4.96 -16.06 -5.21
CA PHE A 24 -6.04 -15.62 -6.08
C PHE A 24 -5.48 -14.93 -7.34
N PRO A 25 -6.06 -15.15 -8.52
CA PRO A 25 -7.05 -16.18 -8.83
C PRO A 25 -6.37 -17.56 -8.99
N ARG A 26 -7.16 -18.62 -8.77
CA ARG A 26 -6.88 -19.98 -9.21
C ARG A 26 -7.73 -20.29 -10.46
N PRO A 27 -7.40 -21.34 -11.22
CA PRO A 27 -8.28 -21.80 -12.30
C PRO A 27 -9.71 -22.01 -11.78
N GLY A 28 -10.68 -21.28 -12.35
CA GLY A 28 -12.10 -21.34 -11.99
C GLY A 28 -12.60 -20.31 -10.97
N ASP A 29 -11.71 -19.53 -10.35
CA ASP A 29 -12.09 -18.49 -9.36
C ASP A 29 -12.75 -17.26 -10.03
N LEU A 30 -12.37 -16.92 -11.26
CA LEU A 30 -12.96 -15.80 -12.00
C LEU A 30 -14.21 -16.24 -12.79
N ALA A 31 -15.25 -15.41 -12.74
CA ALA A 31 -16.45 -15.61 -13.56
C ALA A 31 -16.16 -15.39 -15.06
N ARG A 32 -17.05 -15.86 -15.94
CA ARG A 32 -16.91 -15.66 -17.39
C ARG A 32 -16.83 -14.16 -17.72
N GLY A 33 -15.75 -13.75 -18.38
CA GLY A 33 -15.51 -12.35 -18.75
C GLY A 33 -14.96 -11.48 -17.62
N GLN A 34 -14.79 -12.02 -16.40
CA GLN A 34 -14.11 -11.35 -15.32
C GLN A 34 -12.60 -11.52 -15.46
N THR A 35 -11.87 -10.43 -15.29
CA THR A 35 -10.40 -10.40 -15.27
C THR A 35 -9.89 -10.02 -13.88
N PHE A 36 -8.62 -10.29 -13.64
CA PHE A 36 -7.84 -9.77 -12.53
C PHE A 36 -6.41 -9.63 -13.04
N LEU A 37 -5.98 -8.40 -13.29
CA LEU A 37 -4.76 -8.09 -14.03
C LEU A 37 -3.97 -7.04 -13.25
N VAL A 38 -2.66 -7.24 -13.17
CA VAL A 38 -1.70 -6.27 -12.61
C VAL A 38 -2.19 -5.71 -11.27
N PRO A 39 -2.49 -6.59 -10.27
CA PRO A 39 -2.85 -6.11 -8.96
C PRO A 39 -1.67 -5.35 -8.37
N ASP A 40 -1.88 -4.08 -8.14
CA ASP A 40 -0.88 -3.15 -7.66
C ASP A 40 -0.71 -3.36 -6.16
N ASP A 41 -1.70 -2.90 -5.41
CA ASP A 41 -1.80 -3.10 -3.98
C ASP A 41 -2.88 -4.08 -3.59
N ALA A 42 -2.69 -4.69 -2.41
CA ALA A 42 -3.71 -5.52 -1.79
C ALA A 42 -3.61 -5.53 -0.27
N PHE A 43 -4.73 -5.25 0.39
CA PHE A 43 -4.82 -5.17 1.85
C PHE A 43 -6.00 -5.98 2.38
N PHE A 44 -5.88 -6.49 3.60
CA PHE A 44 -7.02 -7.10 4.28
C PHE A 44 -8.02 -6.01 4.69
N ALA A 45 -9.30 -6.30 4.49
CA ALA A 45 -10.38 -5.47 5.02
C ALA A 45 -10.50 -5.65 6.56
N PRO A 46 -11.02 -4.65 7.29
CA PRO A 46 -11.22 -4.73 8.75
C PRO A 46 -12.10 -5.89 9.22
N ASN A 47 -12.90 -6.49 8.33
CA ASN A 47 -13.74 -7.64 8.64
C ASN A 47 -12.96 -8.97 8.70
N GLY A 48 -11.68 -8.98 8.31
CA GLY A 48 -10.80 -10.17 8.27
C GLY A 48 -11.21 -11.25 7.28
N ARG A 49 -12.20 -10.97 6.41
CA ARG A 49 -12.79 -11.92 5.45
C ARG A 49 -12.51 -11.54 4.01
N ASP A 50 -12.31 -10.26 3.75
CA ASP A 50 -12.09 -9.73 2.41
C ASP A 50 -10.68 -9.19 2.25
N ILE A 51 -10.20 -9.21 1.01
CA ILE A 51 -9.04 -8.47 0.54
C ILE A 51 -9.53 -7.40 -0.43
N ILE A 52 -9.11 -6.17 -0.23
CA ILE A 52 -9.25 -5.11 -1.23
C ILE A 52 -7.98 -5.07 -2.07
N ALA A 53 -8.11 -4.98 -3.38
CA ALA A 53 -6.98 -4.89 -4.29
C ALA A 53 -7.23 -3.83 -5.36
N THR A 54 -6.20 -3.10 -5.73
CA THR A 54 -6.19 -2.15 -6.82
C THR A 54 -5.57 -2.80 -8.05
N GLU A 55 -6.12 -2.54 -9.23
CA GLU A 55 -5.52 -2.90 -10.51
C GLU A 55 -5.22 -1.57 -11.22
N GLU A 56 -4.10 -0.92 -10.88
CA GLU A 56 -3.83 0.48 -11.23
C GLU A 56 -3.95 0.76 -12.74
N ASP A 57 -3.34 -0.09 -13.55
CA ASP A 57 -3.29 -0.03 -15.01
C ASP A 57 -4.54 -0.60 -15.68
N ASN A 58 -5.40 -1.22 -14.88
CA ASN A 58 -6.72 -1.69 -15.32
C ASN A 58 -7.85 -0.79 -14.79
N PHE A 59 -7.55 0.25 -14.01
CA PHE A 59 -8.48 1.29 -13.55
C PHE A 59 -9.67 0.76 -12.73
N VAL A 60 -9.42 -0.23 -11.88
CA VAL A 60 -10.46 -0.89 -11.07
C VAL A 60 -9.94 -1.27 -9.69
N ILE A 61 -10.82 -1.14 -8.70
CA ILE A 61 -10.65 -1.67 -7.35
C ILE A 61 -11.51 -2.92 -7.24
N ARG A 62 -10.99 -3.99 -6.63
CA ARG A 62 -11.68 -5.25 -6.37
C ARG A 62 -11.77 -5.52 -4.88
N VAL A 63 -12.88 -6.10 -4.45
CA VAL A 63 -13.00 -6.73 -3.13
C VAL A 63 -13.19 -8.22 -3.35
N ILE A 64 -12.35 -9.02 -2.72
CA ILE A 64 -12.23 -10.46 -2.90
C ILE A 64 -12.52 -11.13 -1.56
N ASP A 65 -13.53 -11.99 -1.52
CA ASP A 65 -13.80 -12.83 -0.35
C ASP A 65 -12.76 -13.96 -0.30
N VAL A 66 -12.02 -14.03 0.81
CA VAL A 66 -10.87 -14.94 0.99
C VAL A 66 -11.32 -16.40 1.00
N ALA A 67 -12.47 -16.71 1.58
CA ALA A 67 -12.93 -18.08 1.78
C ALA A 67 -13.48 -18.70 0.48
N THR A 68 -14.22 -17.92 -0.30
CA THR A 68 -14.89 -18.36 -1.52
C THR A 68 -14.03 -18.14 -2.77
N HIS A 69 -12.96 -17.34 -2.66
CA HIS A 69 -12.12 -16.91 -3.77
C HIS A 69 -12.92 -16.25 -4.89
N ARG A 70 -13.84 -15.36 -4.53
CA ARG A 70 -14.68 -14.62 -5.47
C ARG A 70 -14.49 -13.13 -5.28
N VAL A 71 -14.45 -12.41 -6.40
CA VAL A 71 -14.66 -10.96 -6.37
C VAL A 71 -16.12 -10.71 -6.01
N VAL A 72 -16.35 -10.08 -4.86
CA VAL A 72 -17.69 -9.77 -4.32
C VAL A 72 -18.12 -8.34 -4.60
N TYR A 73 -17.18 -7.44 -4.91
CA TYR A 73 -17.45 -6.07 -5.30
C TYR A 73 -16.34 -5.52 -6.21
N GLN A 74 -16.67 -4.51 -7.02
CA GLN A 74 -15.68 -3.74 -7.77
C GLN A 74 -16.09 -2.27 -7.84
N TYR A 75 -15.13 -1.36 -7.99
CA TYR A 75 -15.37 0.04 -8.35
C TYR A 75 -14.39 0.46 -9.43
N GLY A 76 -14.87 1.16 -10.46
CA GLY A 76 -14.14 1.42 -11.69
C GLY A 76 -14.60 0.52 -12.85
N LYS A 77 -13.92 0.66 -13.99
CA LYS A 77 -14.21 -0.13 -15.20
C LYS A 77 -12.89 -0.64 -15.78
N PRO A 78 -12.67 -1.98 -15.76
CA PRO A 78 -11.48 -2.60 -16.34
C PRO A 78 -11.14 -2.02 -17.72
N GLY A 79 -9.94 -1.46 -17.85
CA GLY A 79 -9.40 -0.91 -19.09
C GLY A 79 -10.02 0.41 -19.57
N VAL A 80 -10.91 1.04 -18.78
CA VAL A 80 -11.56 2.31 -19.12
C VAL A 80 -11.32 3.37 -18.05
N ALA A 81 -10.26 4.16 -18.25
CA ALA A 81 -9.93 5.27 -17.37
C ALA A 81 -10.98 6.40 -17.39
N GLY A 82 -11.02 7.21 -16.33
CA GLY A 82 -11.75 8.48 -16.30
C GLY A 82 -12.02 9.00 -14.89
N SER A 83 -12.67 10.15 -14.79
CA SER A 83 -12.97 10.82 -13.51
C SER A 83 -14.46 10.84 -13.13
N GLY A 84 -15.34 10.37 -14.03
CA GLY A 84 -16.79 10.35 -13.81
C GLY A 84 -17.26 9.28 -12.81
N PRO A 85 -18.58 9.14 -12.61
CA PRO A 85 -19.15 8.10 -11.76
C PRO A 85 -18.65 6.70 -12.14
N ASN A 86 -18.15 5.95 -11.15
CA ASN A 86 -17.63 4.60 -11.35
C ASN A 86 -16.53 4.55 -12.44
N ARG A 87 -15.60 5.50 -12.36
CA ARG A 87 -14.36 5.57 -13.15
C ARG A 87 -13.21 5.99 -12.25
N LEU A 88 -12.04 5.43 -12.53
CA LEU A 88 -10.76 5.71 -11.87
C LEU A 88 -9.70 5.91 -12.97
N TRP A 89 -8.54 6.44 -12.61
CA TRP A 89 -7.40 6.59 -13.49
C TRP A 89 -6.10 6.44 -12.68
N ASN A 90 -5.52 5.23 -12.74
CA ASN A 90 -4.44 4.73 -11.88
C ASN A 90 -4.79 4.90 -10.39
N PRO A 91 -5.76 4.12 -9.88
CA PRO A 91 -5.91 3.94 -8.46
C PRO A 91 -4.76 3.09 -7.93
N ASP A 92 -3.79 3.70 -7.25
CA ASP A 92 -2.65 2.98 -6.63
C ASP A 92 -3.16 2.21 -5.41
N ASP A 93 -3.70 2.97 -4.45
CA ASP A 93 -4.09 2.44 -3.16
C ASP A 93 -5.60 2.47 -2.93
N ALA A 94 -6.09 1.46 -2.23
CA ALA A 94 -7.45 1.45 -1.71
C ALA A 94 -7.56 0.69 -0.38
N MET A 95 -8.04 1.38 0.64
CA MET A 95 -8.30 0.83 1.97
C MET A 95 -9.79 0.74 2.26
N MET A 96 -10.23 -0.38 2.80
CA MET A 96 -11.59 -0.50 3.33
C MET A 96 -11.65 0.03 4.78
N LEU A 97 -12.57 0.94 5.05
CA LEU A 97 -12.81 1.48 6.38
C LEU A 97 -13.72 0.52 7.19
N PRO A 98 -13.78 0.64 8.53
CA PRO A 98 -14.61 -0.24 9.36
C PRO A 98 -16.11 -0.25 9.02
N GLY A 99 -16.63 0.84 8.43
CA GLY A 99 -18.01 0.92 7.94
C GLY A 99 -18.25 0.28 6.57
N GLY A 100 -17.20 -0.25 5.93
CA GLY A 100 -17.22 -0.86 4.60
C GLY A 100 -17.06 0.15 3.45
N GLU A 101 -16.93 1.44 3.74
CA GLU A 101 -16.53 2.44 2.75
C GLU A 101 -15.11 2.15 2.24
N ILE A 102 -14.83 2.56 1.00
CA ILE A 102 -13.49 2.43 0.41
C ILE A 102 -12.90 3.83 0.29
N LEU A 103 -11.72 4.02 0.86
CA LEU A 103 -10.90 5.21 0.69
C LEU A 103 -9.78 4.89 -0.29
N THR A 104 -9.66 5.65 -1.38
CA THR A 104 -8.70 5.35 -2.44
C THR A 104 -8.05 6.61 -2.98
N ALA A 105 -6.77 6.48 -3.32
CA ALA A 105 -6.03 7.49 -4.04
C ALA A 105 -6.11 7.20 -5.54
N ASP A 106 -6.54 8.19 -6.32
CA ASP A 106 -6.82 8.08 -7.75
C ASP A 106 -5.83 8.99 -8.50
N ILE A 107 -4.60 8.51 -8.65
CA ILE A 107 -3.38 9.30 -8.89
C ILE A 107 -3.56 10.25 -10.07
N LYS A 108 -3.89 9.72 -11.25
CA LYS A 108 -3.93 10.53 -12.48
C LYS A 108 -5.15 11.45 -12.52
N ASN A 109 -6.16 11.18 -11.70
CA ASN A 109 -7.25 12.10 -11.42
C ASN A 109 -6.96 13.08 -10.26
N GLN A 110 -5.77 13.02 -9.63
CA GLN A 110 -5.30 13.99 -8.63
C GLN A 110 -6.29 14.21 -7.48
N ARG A 111 -6.86 13.12 -6.99
CA ARG A 111 -7.93 13.14 -5.99
C ARG A 111 -7.87 11.93 -5.07
N ILE A 112 -8.46 12.09 -3.90
CA ILE A 112 -8.82 11.01 -2.98
C ILE A 112 -10.34 10.84 -3.01
N LEU A 113 -10.83 9.59 -3.05
CA LEU A 113 -12.25 9.28 -3.03
C LEU A 113 -12.64 8.48 -1.79
N LEU A 114 -13.75 8.86 -1.16
CA LEU A 114 -14.49 8.01 -0.24
C LEU A 114 -15.71 7.44 -0.95
N ILE A 115 -15.69 6.15 -1.24
CA ILE A 115 -16.74 5.41 -1.95
C ILE A 115 -17.62 4.70 -0.93
N GLY A 116 -18.93 4.84 -1.06
CA GLY A 116 -19.90 4.25 -0.14
C GLY A 116 -19.95 2.73 -0.21
N ALA A 117 -20.02 2.10 0.95
CA ALA A 117 -20.04 0.64 1.12
C ALA A 117 -21.05 -0.04 0.17
N GLY A 118 -20.56 -0.80 -0.80
CA GLY A 118 -21.36 -1.56 -1.77
C GLY A 118 -22.24 -0.74 -2.73
N LYS A 119 -22.17 0.60 -2.72
CA LYS A 119 -23.17 1.47 -3.37
C LYS A 119 -22.73 2.07 -4.70
N HIS A 120 -21.47 1.91 -5.12
CA HIS A 120 -20.86 2.63 -6.27
C HIS A 120 -21.05 4.17 -6.24
N THR A 121 -21.36 4.75 -5.08
CA THR A 121 -21.56 6.20 -4.91
C THR A 121 -20.32 6.82 -4.29
N ILE A 122 -19.85 7.95 -4.83
CA ILE A 122 -18.83 8.77 -4.18
C ILE A 122 -19.52 9.55 -3.06
N LEU A 123 -19.14 9.30 -1.81
CA LEU A 123 -19.64 10.00 -0.64
C LEU A 123 -18.91 11.33 -0.44
N ARG A 124 -17.59 11.32 -0.64
CA ARG A 124 -16.72 12.51 -0.59
C ARG A 124 -15.59 12.37 -1.59
N GLN A 125 -15.11 13.53 -2.03
CA GLN A 125 -13.91 13.67 -2.84
C GLN A 125 -13.09 14.81 -2.26
N TRP A 126 -11.77 14.61 -2.20
CA TRP A 126 -10.79 15.66 -1.97
C TRP A 126 -9.88 15.74 -3.19
N GLY A 127 -9.36 16.92 -3.51
CA GLY A 127 -8.73 17.14 -4.80
C GLY A 127 -9.74 17.30 -5.94
N VAL A 128 -9.21 17.69 -7.10
CA VAL A 128 -9.99 17.85 -8.33
C VAL A 128 -9.15 17.35 -9.51
N PRO A 129 -9.75 16.64 -10.49
CA PRO A 129 -9.08 16.27 -11.72
C PRO A 129 -8.40 17.47 -12.39
N GLY A 130 -7.10 17.34 -12.69
CA GLY A 130 -6.28 18.40 -13.26
C GLY A 130 -5.67 19.37 -12.24
N GLY A 131 -6.00 19.27 -10.94
CA GLY A 131 -5.42 20.03 -9.85
C GLY A 131 -4.10 19.47 -9.31
N GLY A 132 -3.11 19.26 -10.18
CA GLY A 132 -1.89 18.51 -9.88
C GLY A 132 -0.78 19.28 -9.17
N TYR A 133 -1.06 19.88 -8.03
CA TYR A 133 -0.07 20.50 -7.14
C TYR A 133 -0.53 20.40 -5.68
N HIS A 134 0.42 20.49 -4.76
CA HIS A 134 0.19 20.39 -3.32
C HIS A 134 -0.66 21.57 -2.80
N GLN A 135 -1.93 21.30 -2.48
CA GLN A 135 -2.79 22.19 -1.69
C GLN A 135 -3.92 21.38 -1.00
N PRO A 136 -3.60 20.43 -0.11
CA PRO A 136 -4.62 19.63 0.58
C PRO A 136 -5.55 20.51 1.44
N PRO A 137 -6.84 20.14 1.57
CA PRO A 137 -7.51 19.01 0.93
C PRO A 137 -7.95 19.28 -0.52
N THR A 138 -7.76 20.49 -1.04
CA THR A 138 -8.43 20.95 -2.26
C THR A 138 -7.76 20.47 -3.54
N ARG A 139 -6.47 20.17 -3.51
CA ARG A 139 -5.64 19.72 -4.64
C ARG A 139 -4.49 18.86 -4.14
N TYR A 140 -4.06 17.94 -4.99
CA TYR A 140 -2.96 17.01 -4.71
C TYR A 140 -2.08 16.86 -5.95
N GLY A 141 -0.78 16.94 -5.76
CA GLY A 141 0.28 16.56 -6.68
C GLY A 141 0.36 15.05 -6.84
N ALA A 142 -0.61 14.45 -7.53
CA ALA A 142 -0.65 13.01 -7.82
C ALA A 142 -0.60 12.18 -6.52
N PRO A 143 -1.72 12.09 -5.78
CA PRO A 143 -1.74 11.35 -4.52
C PRO A 143 -1.63 9.85 -4.79
N ASN A 144 -0.60 9.20 -4.22
CA ASN A 144 -0.27 7.78 -4.42
C ASN A 144 -0.96 6.90 -3.38
N GLY A 145 -0.66 7.15 -2.11
CA GLY A 145 -1.21 6.36 -1.02
C GLY A 145 -2.16 7.11 -0.11
N VAL A 146 -3.05 6.35 0.55
CA VAL A 146 -3.97 6.86 1.58
C VAL A 146 -4.18 5.84 2.71
N PHE A 147 -3.32 5.91 3.73
CA PHE A 147 -3.25 4.90 4.78
C PHE A 147 -3.81 5.37 6.13
N PRO A 148 -4.45 4.49 6.93
CA PRO A 148 -4.88 4.83 8.28
C PRO A 148 -3.72 5.24 9.20
N ALA A 149 -3.90 6.36 9.93
CA ALA A 149 -2.95 6.88 10.92
C ALA A 149 -3.48 6.82 12.37
N GLY A 150 -4.66 6.22 12.58
CA GLY A 150 -5.35 6.16 13.87
C GLY A 150 -6.09 7.45 14.24
N GLY A 151 -7.06 7.34 15.14
CA GLY A 151 -7.82 8.50 15.63
C GLY A 151 -8.61 9.24 14.54
N GLY A 152 -9.02 8.54 13.48
CA GLY A 152 -9.75 9.13 12.34
C GLY A 152 -8.87 9.89 11.34
N ARG A 153 -7.54 9.80 11.47
CA ARG A 153 -6.57 10.42 10.57
C ARG A 153 -6.04 9.41 9.55
N TYR A 154 -5.53 9.94 8.45
CA TYR A 154 -4.95 9.22 7.33
C TYR A 154 -3.67 9.93 6.88
N LEU A 155 -2.72 9.15 6.36
CA LEU A 155 -1.54 9.65 5.67
C LEU A 155 -1.82 9.64 4.18
N VAL A 156 -1.66 10.77 3.52
CA VAL A 156 -1.69 10.87 2.05
C VAL A 156 -0.27 11.13 1.57
N THR A 157 0.19 10.37 0.59
CA THR A 157 1.48 10.64 -0.08
C THR A 157 1.23 11.29 -1.43
N GLU A 158 2.01 12.30 -1.78
CA GLU A 158 1.95 12.98 -3.08
C GLU A 158 3.30 12.83 -3.80
N ILE A 159 3.29 12.19 -4.96
CA ILE A 159 4.54 11.84 -5.68
C ILE A 159 5.07 13.02 -6.48
N ARG A 160 4.22 14.02 -6.77
CA ARG A 160 4.66 15.28 -7.33
C ARG A 160 4.91 16.29 -6.21
N GLY A 161 6.18 16.46 -5.89
CA GLY A 161 6.62 17.37 -4.83
C GLY A 161 6.83 16.67 -3.49
N ASP A 162 6.96 15.34 -3.48
CA ASP A 162 7.47 14.56 -2.34
C ASP A 162 6.81 14.88 -0.98
N TRP A 163 5.49 15.05 -0.98
CA TRP A 163 4.74 15.39 0.23
C TRP A 163 4.17 14.16 0.93
N VAL A 164 4.09 14.26 2.26
CA VAL A 164 3.25 13.43 3.10
C VAL A 164 2.38 14.32 3.96
N ASP A 165 1.07 14.08 3.94
CA ASP A 165 0.07 14.80 4.73
C ASP A 165 -0.60 13.91 5.75
N ALA A 166 -0.76 14.41 6.99
CA ALA A 166 -1.76 13.85 7.89
C ALA A 166 -3.06 14.63 7.81
N ILE A 167 -4.13 13.95 7.45
CA ILE A 167 -5.44 14.55 7.20
C ILE A 167 -6.58 13.72 7.81
N ASP A 168 -7.74 14.31 8.07
CA ASP A 168 -8.96 13.57 8.39
C ASP A 168 -10.02 13.61 7.27
N LEU A 169 -11.10 12.83 7.43
CA LEU A 169 -12.22 12.81 6.47
C LEU A 169 -13.10 14.07 6.49
N HIS A 170 -12.74 15.10 7.27
CA HIS A 170 -13.33 16.43 7.16
C HIS A 170 -12.43 17.37 6.34
N GLY A 171 -11.23 16.92 5.94
CA GLY A 171 -10.26 17.70 5.19
C GLY A 171 -9.38 18.58 6.09
N HIS A 172 -9.36 18.35 7.41
CA HIS A 172 -8.44 19.06 8.30
C HIS A 172 -7.03 18.48 8.15
N VAL A 173 -6.09 19.30 7.69
CA VAL A 173 -4.67 18.95 7.58
C VAL A 173 -3.99 19.24 8.92
N TYR A 174 -3.45 18.21 9.55
CA TYR A 174 -2.77 18.30 10.85
C TYR A 174 -1.30 18.72 10.69
N TRP A 175 -0.63 18.15 9.69
CA TRP A 175 0.73 18.49 9.30
C TRP A 175 0.97 18.03 7.86
N THR A 176 1.97 18.63 7.24
CA THR A 176 2.53 18.20 5.97
C THR A 176 4.05 18.27 6.08
N ALA A 177 4.76 17.35 5.42
CA ALA A 177 6.21 17.31 5.46
C ALA A 177 6.78 16.68 4.19
N HIS A 178 7.99 17.09 3.85
CA HIS A 178 8.85 16.36 2.92
C HIS A 178 9.63 15.29 3.69
N PRO A 179 9.52 13.99 3.35
CA PRO A 179 10.42 12.99 3.89
C PRO A 179 11.86 13.25 3.39
N PRO A 180 12.84 13.45 4.28
CA PRO A 180 14.18 13.87 3.86
C PRO A 180 14.83 12.98 2.81
N GLY A 181 15.18 13.56 1.67
CA GLY A 181 15.92 12.87 0.61
C GLY A 181 15.16 11.73 -0.06
N ILE A 182 13.84 11.70 0.05
CA ILE A 182 12.95 10.83 -0.72
C ILE A 182 12.45 11.63 -1.92
N ALA A 183 12.54 11.07 -3.13
CA ALA A 183 12.09 11.76 -4.35
C ALA A 183 10.66 11.35 -4.73
N TYR A 184 10.33 10.07 -4.53
CA TYR A 184 9.00 9.51 -4.75
C TYR A 184 8.57 8.82 -3.45
N PRO A 185 7.85 9.50 -2.55
CA PRO A 185 7.25 8.83 -1.40
C PRO A 185 6.08 7.97 -1.89
N SER A 186 6.26 6.65 -1.90
CA SER A 186 5.20 5.70 -2.25
C SER A 186 4.28 5.51 -1.04
N ASP A 187 4.40 4.41 -0.28
CA ASP A 187 3.40 4.10 0.74
C ASP A 187 3.87 4.45 2.15
N THR A 188 3.50 5.66 2.58
CA THR A 188 3.83 6.12 3.92
C THR A 188 2.84 5.61 4.96
N ASN A 189 3.35 4.89 5.94
CA ASN A 189 2.56 4.27 6.99
C ASN A 189 2.96 4.75 8.39
N ARG A 190 1.98 4.91 9.29
CA ARG A 190 2.26 5.23 10.70
C ARG A 190 2.72 3.97 11.42
N ILE A 191 3.87 4.05 12.08
CA ILE A 191 4.46 2.91 12.82
C ILE A 191 4.61 3.16 14.32
N GLY A 192 4.23 4.34 14.81
CA GLY A 192 4.30 4.68 16.22
C GLY A 192 3.88 6.10 16.52
N VAL A 193 4.06 6.53 17.77
CA VAL A 193 3.89 7.94 18.14
C VAL A 193 4.94 8.76 17.43
N ASP A 194 4.48 9.65 16.54
CA ASP A 194 5.34 10.53 15.75
C ASP A 194 6.45 9.79 14.97
N ARG A 195 6.10 8.60 14.45
CA ARG A 195 6.97 7.77 13.62
C ARG A 195 6.21 7.28 12.40
N TYR A 196 6.75 7.58 11.24
CA TYR A 196 6.20 7.24 9.94
C TYR A 196 7.29 6.56 9.12
N ILE A 197 6.96 5.44 8.48
CA ILE A 197 7.85 4.75 7.55
C ILE A 197 7.39 5.05 6.14
N THR A 198 8.33 5.33 5.25
CA THR A 198 8.10 5.55 3.82
C THR A 198 9.21 4.86 3.04
N VAL A 199 9.00 4.73 1.73
CA VAL A 199 10.00 4.26 0.79
C VAL A 199 10.16 5.26 -0.36
N ASP A 200 11.30 5.19 -1.03
CA ASP A 200 11.58 5.95 -2.24
C ASP A 200 11.47 5.04 -3.46
N TYR A 201 10.40 5.20 -4.25
CA TYR A 201 10.18 4.46 -5.49
C TYR A 201 11.15 4.95 -6.58
N SER A 202 12.43 4.61 -6.40
CA SER A 202 13.55 5.06 -7.21
C SER A 202 14.64 3.99 -7.30
N ALA A 203 15.65 4.24 -8.14
CA ALA A 203 16.87 3.45 -8.20
C ALA A 203 18.10 4.37 -8.02
N ALA A 204 18.87 4.27 -6.93
CA ALA A 204 18.71 3.35 -5.79
C ALA A 204 17.56 3.76 -4.87
N GLY A 205 16.69 2.80 -4.54
CA GLY A 205 15.55 3.00 -3.66
C GLY A 205 15.96 3.07 -2.18
N GLN A 206 15.03 3.51 -1.33
CA GLN A 206 15.31 3.80 0.09
C GLN A 206 14.14 3.36 0.98
N ILE A 207 14.45 3.07 2.25
CA ILE A 207 13.45 2.98 3.33
C ILE A 207 13.84 4.02 4.38
N LEU A 208 12.86 4.83 4.81
CA LEU A 208 13.07 5.92 5.75
C LEU A 208 12.00 5.89 6.83
N ILE A 209 12.43 5.97 8.09
CA ILE A 209 11.57 6.34 9.21
C ILE A 209 11.82 7.82 9.54
N PHE A 210 10.75 8.60 9.68
CA PHE A 210 10.80 10.03 9.97
C PHE A 210 9.66 10.44 10.92
N ASN A 211 9.68 11.69 11.40
CA ASN A 211 8.63 12.26 12.26
C ASN A 211 7.75 13.30 11.52
N SER A 212 6.71 13.82 12.15
CA SER A 212 5.77 14.77 11.52
C SER A 212 6.38 16.13 11.19
N ALA A 213 7.58 16.42 11.69
CA ALA A 213 8.35 17.61 11.33
C ALA A 213 9.24 17.40 10.09
N GLY A 214 9.23 16.21 9.50
CA GLY A 214 10.13 15.87 8.38
C GLY A 214 11.57 15.63 8.85
N HIS A 215 11.81 15.20 10.08
CA HIS A 215 13.15 14.83 10.54
C HIS A 215 13.37 13.33 10.42
N PRO A 216 14.54 12.89 9.91
CA PRO A 216 14.85 11.46 9.79
C PRO A 216 15.13 10.87 11.17
N ILE A 217 14.62 9.66 11.41
CA ILE A 217 14.84 8.86 12.62
C ILE A 217 15.76 7.67 12.31
N TRP A 218 15.53 6.98 11.20
CA TRP A 218 16.34 5.85 10.73
C TRP A 218 16.24 5.76 9.21
N ARG A 219 17.31 5.34 8.55
CA ARG A 219 17.34 5.07 7.11
C ARG A 219 18.05 3.76 6.89
N TYR A 220 17.53 2.96 5.96
CA TYR A 220 18.20 1.73 5.54
C TYR A 220 19.49 2.06 4.79
N HIS A 221 20.60 1.48 5.23
CA HIS A 221 21.92 1.67 4.60
C HIS A 221 22.47 0.34 4.04
N PRO A 222 21.90 -0.19 2.94
CA PRO A 222 22.32 -1.47 2.39
C PRO A 222 23.74 -1.45 1.83
N PRO A 223 24.48 -2.57 1.88
CA PRO A 223 25.59 -2.78 0.96
C PRO A 223 25.06 -2.85 -0.48
N ALA A 224 25.91 -2.57 -1.49
CA ALA A 224 25.50 -2.55 -2.90
C ALA A 224 24.76 -3.82 -3.38
N SER A 225 25.13 -4.99 -2.85
CA SER A 225 24.47 -6.28 -3.13
C SER A 225 23.02 -6.39 -2.63
N ALA A 226 22.59 -5.49 -1.75
CA ALA A 226 21.25 -5.42 -1.18
C ALA A 226 20.59 -4.06 -1.44
N ALA A 227 21.10 -3.29 -2.41
CA ALA A 227 20.48 -2.06 -2.86
C ALA A 227 19.04 -2.34 -3.35
N LEU A 228 18.14 -1.38 -3.09
CA LEU A 228 16.75 -1.46 -3.50
C LEU A 228 16.57 -0.86 -4.89
N ASP A 229 15.57 -1.35 -5.60
CA ASP A 229 15.20 -0.92 -6.94
C ASP A 229 13.66 -0.77 -7.00
N HIS A 230 13.21 0.47 -6.87
CA HIS A 230 11.82 0.90 -6.83
C HIS A 230 10.96 0.18 -5.77
N PRO A 231 11.32 0.20 -4.48
CA PRO A 231 10.43 -0.28 -3.42
C PRO A 231 9.16 0.58 -3.34
N SER A 232 8.00 -0.01 -3.12
CA SER A 232 6.72 0.72 -2.98
C SER A 232 6.12 0.71 -1.56
N LEU A 233 6.37 -0.32 -0.74
CA LEU A 233 5.86 -0.38 0.64
C LEU A 233 6.89 -0.98 1.63
N ALA A 234 6.89 -0.46 2.87
CA ALA A 234 7.62 -1.06 3.99
C ALA A 234 6.84 -0.99 5.30
N LEU A 235 6.91 -2.06 6.12
CA LEU A 235 6.23 -2.15 7.42
C LEU A 235 7.09 -2.81 8.49
N PRO A 236 6.94 -2.41 9.76
CA PRO A 236 7.51 -3.15 10.87
C PRO A 236 6.78 -4.48 11.06
N LEU A 237 7.54 -5.54 11.29
CA LEU A 237 7.07 -6.82 11.79
C LEU A 237 6.97 -6.77 13.33
N PRO A 238 6.18 -7.67 13.95
CA PRO A 238 6.02 -7.71 15.41
C PRO A 238 7.33 -7.89 16.20
N ASN A 239 8.37 -8.46 15.59
CA ASN A 239 9.69 -8.62 16.18
C ASN A 239 10.60 -7.38 16.05
N GLY A 240 10.15 -6.33 15.36
CA GLY A 240 10.90 -5.09 15.15
C GLY A 240 11.67 -5.02 13.82
N ASP A 241 11.77 -6.12 13.08
CA ASP A 241 12.33 -6.11 11.73
C ASP A 241 11.42 -5.33 10.77
N ILE A 242 11.93 -4.92 9.62
CA ILE A 242 11.17 -4.19 8.59
C ILE A 242 11.01 -5.08 7.36
N VAL A 243 9.78 -5.37 6.97
CA VAL A 243 9.48 -6.00 5.68
C VAL A 243 9.30 -4.95 4.60
N CYS A 244 9.77 -5.22 3.39
CA CYS A 244 9.69 -4.30 2.26
C CYS A 244 9.63 -5.10 0.95
N ASN A 245 8.73 -4.74 0.05
CA ASN A 245 8.81 -5.15 -1.35
C ASN A 245 9.88 -4.33 -2.08
N ASP A 246 10.60 -5.01 -2.94
CA ASP A 246 11.71 -4.47 -3.71
C ASP A 246 11.45 -4.87 -5.16
N ASP A 247 10.61 -4.05 -5.79
CA ASP A 247 9.75 -4.37 -6.91
C ASP A 247 10.55 -4.82 -8.13
N MET A 248 11.47 -3.97 -8.58
CA MET A 248 12.28 -4.23 -9.77
C MET A 248 13.42 -5.24 -9.47
N ASN A 249 13.68 -5.54 -8.20
CA ASN A 249 14.46 -6.71 -7.79
C ASN A 249 13.64 -7.99 -7.65
N HIS A 250 12.33 -7.95 -7.87
CA HIS A 250 11.42 -9.09 -7.91
C HIS A 250 11.41 -9.93 -6.62
N ARG A 251 11.41 -9.24 -5.48
CA ARG A 251 11.49 -9.88 -4.18
C ARG A 251 10.74 -9.09 -3.11
N VAL A 252 10.47 -9.77 -2.01
CA VAL A 252 10.17 -9.15 -0.72
C VAL A 252 11.29 -9.52 0.23
N ILE A 253 11.80 -8.54 0.98
CA ILE A 253 12.88 -8.69 1.95
C ILE A 253 12.40 -8.36 3.36
N VAL A 254 13.05 -8.94 4.35
CA VAL A 254 12.97 -8.49 5.75
C VAL A 254 14.35 -8.02 6.16
N VAL A 255 14.42 -6.82 6.71
CA VAL A 255 15.63 -6.12 7.14
C VAL A 255 15.65 -6.03 8.65
N ASP A 256 16.77 -6.38 9.26
CA ASP A 256 17.06 -6.03 10.65
C ASP A 256 17.55 -4.57 10.71
N PRO A 257 16.76 -3.64 11.29
CA PRO A 257 17.11 -2.22 11.32
C PRO A 257 18.29 -1.90 12.25
N HIS A 258 18.75 -2.83 13.08
CA HIS A 258 19.94 -2.65 13.90
C HIS A 258 21.24 -2.89 13.14
N THR A 259 21.20 -3.70 12.07
CA THR A 259 22.38 -4.10 11.32
C THR A 259 22.32 -3.75 9.83
N ASP A 260 21.19 -3.24 9.34
CA ASP A 260 20.92 -3.00 7.91
C ASP A 260 21.13 -4.25 7.05
N ARG A 261 20.85 -5.43 7.62
CA ARG A 261 20.98 -6.70 6.92
C ARG A 261 19.64 -7.24 6.50
N VAL A 262 19.56 -7.72 5.28
CA VAL A 262 18.48 -8.61 4.85
C VAL A 262 18.61 -9.94 5.59
N VAL A 263 17.66 -10.23 6.48
CA VAL A 263 17.61 -11.44 7.32
C VAL A 263 16.65 -12.50 6.77
N TRP A 264 15.76 -12.13 5.86
CA TRP A 264 14.89 -13.04 5.12
C TRP A 264 14.55 -12.46 3.75
N GLN A 265 14.28 -13.33 2.77
CA GLN A 265 13.85 -12.95 1.44
C GLN A 265 12.91 -14.01 0.85
N TYR A 266 11.93 -13.56 0.07
CA TYR A 266 11.18 -14.38 -0.87
C TYR A 266 11.21 -13.74 -2.26
N GLY A 267 11.42 -14.53 -3.31
CA GLY A 267 11.87 -14.02 -4.61
C GLY A 267 13.38 -14.14 -4.76
N HIS A 268 13.85 -14.00 -6.00
CA HIS A 268 15.26 -14.07 -6.36
C HIS A 268 15.67 -12.72 -6.95
N THR A 269 16.65 -12.06 -6.33
CA THR A 269 17.07 -10.71 -6.68
C THR A 269 17.36 -10.58 -8.18
N GLY A 270 16.62 -9.70 -8.86
CA GLY A 270 16.76 -9.44 -10.29
C GLY A 270 16.30 -10.59 -11.20
N VAL A 271 15.61 -11.61 -10.67
CA VAL A 271 15.14 -12.78 -11.42
C VAL A 271 13.63 -12.89 -11.30
N PRO A 272 12.87 -12.38 -12.30
CA PRO A 272 11.41 -12.47 -12.27
C PRO A 272 10.95 -13.91 -12.50
N GLY A 273 9.85 -14.31 -11.86
CA GLY A 273 9.25 -15.62 -12.11
C GLY A 273 7.93 -15.84 -11.37
N ARG A 274 7.23 -16.91 -11.74
CA ARG A 274 5.93 -17.31 -11.16
C ARG A 274 5.99 -18.55 -10.28
N ALA A 275 7.03 -19.36 -10.43
CA ALA A 275 7.20 -20.59 -9.66
C ALA A 275 7.26 -20.30 -8.15
N PRO A 276 6.96 -21.29 -7.28
CA PRO A 276 7.19 -21.13 -5.85
C PRO A 276 8.61 -20.66 -5.56
N GLY A 277 8.76 -19.66 -4.69
CA GLY A 277 10.04 -18.99 -4.42
C GLY A 277 10.36 -17.79 -5.33
N TYR A 278 9.57 -17.54 -6.38
CA TYR A 278 9.74 -16.41 -7.30
C TYR A 278 8.58 -15.43 -7.22
N LEU A 279 8.89 -14.17 -7.49
CA LEU A 279 7.95 -13.06 -7.69
C LEU A 279 8.28 -12.37 -9.02
N ASN A 280 7.38 -11.55 -9.53
CA ASN A 280 7.62 -10.70 -10.70
C ASN A 280 7.00 -9.33 -10.43
N ASN A 281 7.87 -8.38 -10.06
CA ASN A 281 7.51 -7.03 -9.68
C ASN A 281 6.44 -7.01 -8.58
N PRO A 282 6.74 -7.50 -7.37
CA PRO A 282 5.79 -7.41 -6.25
C PRO A 282 5.69 -5.96 -5.79
N ASP A 283 4.47 -5.46 -5.62
CA ASP A 283 4.22 -4.05 -5.31
C ASP A 283 3.61 -3.98 -3.89
N GLY A 284 2.33 -4.29 -3.71
CA GLY A 284 1.73 -4.30 -2.37
C GLY A 284 2.08 -5.46 -1.42
N ILE A 285 2.20 -5.14 -0.12
CA ILE A 285 2.24 -6.12 0.97
C ILE A 285 1.31 -5.75 2.14
N ASP A 286 0.72 -6.78 2.78
CA ASP A 286 0.01 -6.60 4.06
C ASP A 286 0.31 -7.77 5.00
N LEU A 287 0.37 -7.48 6.30
CA LEU A 287 0.49 -8.55 7.29
C LEU A 287 -0.86 -9.21 7.48
N VAL A 288 -0.86 -10.47 7.93
CA VAL A 288 -2.10 -11.19 8.21
C VAL A 288 -2.69 -10.73 9.54
N PRO A 289 -4.02 -10.81 9.75
CA PRO A 289 -4.63 -10.51 11.05
C PRO A 289 -3.94 -11.24 12.22
N PRO A 290 -3.75 -10.58 13.38
CA PRO A 290 -4.26 -9.25 13.76
C PRO A 290 -3.23 -8.11 13.54
N HIS A 291 -2.42 -8.18 12.47
CA HIS A 291 -1.35 -7.20 12.22
C HIS A 291 -1.55 -6.40 10.93
N THR A 292 -2.75 -6.40 10.36
CA THR A 292 -3.05 -5.77 9.07
C THR A 292 -2.92 -4.25 9.13
N LEU A 293 -2.71 -3.59 8.00
CA LEU A 293 -2.80 -2.13 7.92
C LEU A 293 -4.19 -1.59 8.31
N ALA A 294 -5.25 -2.37 8.09
CA ALA A 294 -6.60 -2.02 8.54
C ALA A 294 -6.73 -1.91 10.06
N ASP A 295 -5.90 -2.62 10.83
CA ASP A 295 -5.91 -2.57 12.30
C ASP A 295 -5.44 -1.21 12.84
N ASN A 296 -4.66 -0.45 12.06
CA ASN A 296 -4.20 0.90 12.41
C ASN A 296 -5.33 1.96 12.44
N THR A 297 -6.52 1.65 11.92
CA THR A 297 -7.69 2.54 11.95
C THR A 297 -8.15 2.88 13.38
N THR A 298 -7.97 1.96 14.32
CA THR A 298 -8.48 2.08 15.71
C THR A 298 -7.50 2.77 16.67
N GLY A 299 -6.32 3.17 16.21
CA GLY A 299 -5.30 3.82 17.04
C GLY A 299 -4.55 2.87 17.98
N THR A 300 -4.80 1.56 17.94
CA THR A 300 -4.05 0.55 18.69
C THR A 300 -2.80 0.09 17.96
N ALA A 301 -2.02 1.04 17.38
CA ALA A 301 -0.65 0.73 17.00
C ALA A 301 0.01 0.14 18.25
N GLY A 302 0.44 -1.13 18.13
CA GLY A 302 0.67 -2.01 19.27
C GLY A 302 1.44 -1.33 20.40
N ARG A 303 1.02 -1.58 21.64
CA ARG A 303 1.93 -1.48 22.78
C ARG A 303 3.04 -2.51 22.55
N THR A 304 4.02 -2.17 21.73
CA THR A 304 5.32 -2.82 21.77
C THR A 304 5.94 -2.33 23.08
N SER A 305 5.92 -3.21 24.07
CA SER A 305 6.83 -3.11 25.21
C SER A 305 8.24 -3.10 24.63
N GLY A 306 8.87 -1.93 24.59
CA GLY A 306 10.31 -1.86 24.34
C GLY A 306 11.05 -2.71 25.38
N PRO A 307 12.22 -3.26 25.05
CA PRO A 307 13.08 -3.80 26.09
C PRO A 307 13.47 -2.64 26.99
N GLY A 308 13.10 -2.76 28.27
CA GLY A 308 13.55 -1.82 29.28
C GLY A 308 15.06 -1.95 29.48
N HIS A 309 15.69 -0.76 29.57
CA HIS A 309 17.04 -0.46 30.06
C HIS A 309 18.23 -0.91 29.21
#